data_AF-A0A428RX41-F1
#
_entry.id   AF-A0A428RX41-F1
#
_cell.length_a   1.000
_cell.length_b   1.000
_cell.length_c   1.000
_cell.angle_alpha   90.00
_cell.angle_beta   90.00
_cell.angle_gamma   90.00
#
_symmetry.space_group_name_H-M   'P 1'
#
loop_
_entity.id
_entity.type
_entity.pdbx_description
1 polymer ?
#
loop_
_entity_poly.entity_id
_entity_poly.type
_entity_poly.pdbx_seq_one_letter_code
_entity_poly.pdbx_strand_id
1 'polypeptide(L)'
;MIIFCLNTAFGSLPAYLPTILTSMGYTSLRAQGLSACPYLSAYFVCVLASFFSDRVRTRGIFVIIFSAVGAVGYILLATIQTTGIRYFATFLVCAGVFPAVALTFTWVTDNQGSSSKRGAGLTIFGMVGQCGPILGARIFPKSQGPYYEKGMWICCGVLLFASFVAIILSLSLRWQNRQRDQKHGKSDIDHIPEDIADIGDAHPMYRYVL
;
A
#
# COMPACT_ATOMS: atom_id res chain seq x y z
N MET A 1 6.63 4.38 7.85
CA MET A 1 5.57 5.39 7.68
C MET A 1 4.56 5.00 6.61
N ILE A 2 4.96 4.74 5.36
CA ILE A 2 4.02 4.28 4.30
C ILE A 2 3.17 3.09 4.75
N ILE A 3 3.79 2.03 5.27
CA ILE A 3 3.08 0.84 5.74
C ILE A 3 2.12 1.10 6.91
N PHE A 4 2.47 2.03 7.81
CA PHE A 4 1.59 2.41 8.92
C PHE A 4 0.31 3.03 8.40
N CYS A 5 0.41 3.94 7.42
CA CYS A 5 -0.74 4.60 6.80
C CYS A 5 -1.61 3.61 6.02
N LEU A 6 -0.99 2.75 5.21
CA LEU A 6 -1.67 1.69 4.48
C LEU A 6 -2.39 0.73 5.42
N ASN A 7 -1.73 0.30 6.50
CA ASN A 7 -2.32 -0.60 7.49
C ASN A 7 -3.35 0.08 8.38
N THR A 8 -3.30 1.40 8.55
CA THR A 8 -4.36 2.16 9.25
C THR A 8 -5.65 2.14 8.43
N ALA A 9 -5.55 2.44 7.13
CA ALA A 9 -6.69 2.33 6.22
C ALA A 9 -7.17 0.88 6.13
N PHE A 10 -6.25 -0.07 5.94
CA PHE A 10 -6.56 -1.50 5.83
C PHE A 10 -7.17 -2.10 7.10
N GLY A 11 -6.61 -1.83 8.28
CA GLY A 11 -7.05 -2.45 9.53
C GLY A 11 -8.51 -2.17 9.88
N SER A 12 -9.08 -1.12 9.28
CA SER A 12 -10.49 -0.76 9.38
C SER A 12 -11.38 -1.33 8.25
N LEU A 13 -10.84 -1.97 7.21
CA LEU A 13 -11.68 -2.54 6.14
C LEU A 13 -12.37 -3.85 6.54
N PRO A 14 -11.67 -4.88 7.06
CA PRO A 14 -12.29 -6.16 7.38
C PRO A 14 -13.38 -6.08 8.43
N ALA A 15 -13.20 -5.23 9.45
CA ALA A 15 -14.17 -5.07 10.52
C ALA A 15 -15.41 -4.26 10.09
N TYR A 16 -15.27 -3.36 9.11
CA TYR A 16 -16.33 -2.41 8.76
C TYR A 16 -16.98 -2.70 7.42
N LEU A 17 -16.34 -3.42 6.50
CA LEU A 17 -16.93 -3.77 5.21
C LEU A 17 -18.25 -4.57 5.35
N PRO A 18 -18.35 -5.61 6.21
CA PRO A 18 -19.63 -6.27 6.48
C PRO A 18 -20.65 -5.34 7.15
N THR A 19 -20.18 -4.45 8.02
CA THR A 19 -21.03 -3.47 8.73
C THR A 19 -21.61 -2.43 7.75
N ILE A 20 -20.80 -1.97 6.79
CA ILE A 20 -21.18 -1.05 5.69
C ILE A 20 -22.20 -1.72 4.76
N LEU A 21 -22.03 -3.01 4.46
CA LEU A 21 -23.00 -3.75 3.66
C LEU A 21 -24.30 -4.00 4.45
N THR A 22 -24.20 -4.27 5.75
CA THR A 22 -25.39 -4.40 6.61
C THR A 22 -26.15 -3.08 6.70
N SER A 23 -25.45 -1.94 6.75
CA SER A 23 -26.08 -0.62 6.73
C SER A 23 -26.72 -0.24 5.39
N MET A 24 -26.41 -0.96 4.31
CA MET A 24 -27.09 -0.86 3.01
C MET A 24 -28.38 -1.69 2.92
N GLY A 25 -28.79 -2.36 4.01
CA GLY A 25 -30.01 -3.17 4.07
C GLY A 25 -29.80 -4.66 3.77
N TYR A 26 -28.57 -5.13 3.61
CA TYR A 26 -28.28 -6.57 3.47
C TYR A 26 -28.30 -7.27 4.85
N THR A 27 -28.75 -8.52 4.88
CA THR A 27 -28.62 -9.35 6.10
C THR A 27 -27.16 -9.65 6.39
N SER A 28 -26.79 -9.83 7.66
CA SER A 28 -25.39 -10.08 8.07
C SER A 28 -24.73 -11.26 7.33
N LEU A 29 -25.51 -12.29 6.98
CA LEU A 29 -25.03 -13.43 6.19
C LEU A 29 -24.75 -13.04 4.73
N ARG A 30 -25.65 -12.29 4.09
CA ARG A 30 -25.45 -11.79 2.72
C ARG A 30 -24.33 -10.77 2.64
N ALA A 31 -24.18 -9.91 3.65
CA ALA A 31 -23.12 -8.93 3.75
C ALA A 31 -21.72 -9.58 3.81
N GLN A 32 -21.58 -10.69 4.52
CA GLN A 32 -20.33 -11.47 4.54
C GLN A 32 -20.04 -12.14 3.18
N GLY A 33 -21.06 -12.67 2.50
CA GLY A 33 -20.88 -13.20 1.15
C GLY A 33 -20.47 -12.13 0.13
N LEU A 34 -21.12 -10.96 0.16
CA LEU A 34 -20.86 -9.85 -0.75
C LEU A 34 -19.49 -9.18 -0.52
N SER A 35 -18.96 -9.22 0.71
CA SER A 35 -17.64 -8.66 1.01
C SER A 35 -16.49 -9.51 0.45
N ALA A 36 -16.74 -10.80 0.19
CA ALA A 36 -15.74 -11.67 -0.44
C ALA A 36 -15.39 -11.23 -1.88
N CYS A 37 -16.34 -10.66 -2.62
CA CYS A 37 -16.13 -10.25 -4.01
C CYS A 37 -15.09 -9.11 -4.16
N PRO A 38 -15.16 -8.00 -3.38
CA PRO A 38 -14.09 -7.01 -3.33
C PRO A 38 -12.71 -7.60 -3.02
N TYR A 39 -12.61 -8.51 -2.05
CA TYR A 39 -11.34 -9.15 -1.70
C TYR A 39 -10.79 -10.03 -2.83
N LEU A 40 -11.66 -10.80 -3.49
CA LEU A 40 -11.27 -11.61 -4.65
C LEU A 40 -10.79 -10.73 -5.81
N SER A 41 -11.45 -9.61 -6.06
CA SER A 41 -11.00 -8.65 -7.08
C SER A 41 -9.62 -8.07 -6.73
N ALA A 42 -9.40 -7.73 -5.45
CA ALA A 42 -8.12 -7.21 -4.98
C ALA A 42 -6.99 -8.23 -5.11
N TYR A 43 -7.27 -9.53 -4.94
CA TYR A 43 -6.30 -10.59 -5.21
C TYR A 43 -5.80 -10.55 -6.67
N PHE A 44 -6.70 -10.50 -7.66
CA PHE A 44 -6.32 -10.43 -9.07
C PHE A 44 -5.54 -9.14 -9.39
N VAL A 45 -5.98 -8.01 -8.85
CA VAL A 45 -5.27 -6.73 -9.02
C VAL A 45 -3.88 -6.80 -8.38
N CYS A 46 -3.73 -7.44 -7.23
CA CYS A 46 -2.44 -7.60 -6.56
C CYS A 46 -1.46 -8.46 -7.38
N VAL A 47 -1.94 -9.56 -7.97
CA VAL A 47 -1.14 -10.41 -8.87
C VAL A 47 -0.69 -9.62 -10.10
N LEU A 48 -1.62 -8.91 -10.76
CA LEU A 48 -1.31 -8.09 -11.92
C LEU A 48 -0.34 -6.96 -11.58
N ALA A 49 -0.59 -6.24 -10.49
CA ALA A 49 0.26 -5.17 -9.99
C ALA A 49 1.69 -5.64 -9.73
N SER A 50 1.84 -6.81 -9.10
CA SER A 50 3.14 -7.40 -8.82
C SER A 50 3.86 -7.74 -10.13
N PHE A 51 3.18 -8.43 -11.06
CA PHE A 51 3.75 -8.79 -12.36
C PHE A 51 4.19 -7.57 -13.19
N PHE A 52 3.34 -6.54 -13.28
CA PHE A 52 3.70 -5.32 -14.01
C PHE A 52 4.80 -4.53 -13.31
N SER A 53 4.77 -4.46 -11.99
CA SER A 53 5.80 -3.76 -11.22
C SER A 53 7.17 -4.45 -11.34
N ASP A 54 7.21 -5.78 -11.37
CA ASP A 54 8.43 -6.56 -11.62
C ASP A 54 9.01 -6.25 -13.01
N ARG A 55 8.13 -6.19 -14.02
CA ARG A 55 8.53 -5.94 -15.41
C ARG A 55 9.06 -4.53 -15.63
N VAL A 56 8.44 -3.53 -15.01
CA VAL A 56 8.85 -2.11 -15.14
C VAL A 56 10.00 -1.77 -14.19
N ARG A 57 10.27 -2.60 -13.18
CA ARG A 57 11.30 -2.39 -12.14
C ARG A 57 11.17 -1.04 -11.41
N THR A 58 9.95 -0.53 -11.35
CA THR A 58 9.58 0.62 -10.52
C THR A 58 8.44 0.17 -9.62
N ARG A 59 8.67 0.20 -8.32
CA ARG A 59 7.73 -0.08 -7.23
C ARG A 59 7.04 1.20 -6.77
N GLY A 60 7.81 2.30 -6.63
CA GLY A 60 7.32 3.55 -6.05
C GLY A 60 6.11 4.13 -6.79
N ILE A 61 6.14 4.15 -8.13
CA ILE A 61 5.02 4.65 -8.95
C ILE A 61 3.74 3.83 -8.71
N PHE A 62 3.85 2.51 -8.65
CA PHE A 62 2.67 1.65 -8.44
C PHE A 62 2.11 1.85 -7.04
N VAL A 63 2.96 1.97 -6.00
CA VAL A 63 2.51 2.28 -4.64
C VAL A 63 1.74 3.61 -4.61
N ILE A 64 2.21 4.63 -5.32
CA ILE A 64 1.55 5.95 -5.41
C ILE A 64 0.19 5.82 -6.11
N ILE A 65 0.14 5.17 -7.28
CA ILE A 65 -1.09 5.00 -8.06
C ILE A 65 -2.14 4.22 -7.26
N PHE A 66 -1.77 3.08 -6.68
CA PHE A 66 -2.70 2.25 -5.93
C PHE A 66 -3.17 2.91 -4.64
N SER A 67 -2.29 3.64 -3.94
CA SER A 67 -2.69 4.43 -2.78
C SER A 67 -3.68 5.55 -3.15
N ALA A 68 -3.48 6.21 -4.30
CA ALA A 68 -4.41 7.21 -4.81
C ALA A 68 -5.76 6.60 -5.23
N VAL A 69 -5.76 5.43 -5.88
CA VAL A 69 -7.00 4.69 -6.21
C VAL A 69 -7.77 4.33 -4.94
N GLY A 70 -7.07 3.87 -3.90
CA GLY A 70 -7.67 3.61 -2.60
C GLY A 70 -8.28 4.87 -1.98
N ALA A 71 -7.58 6.00 -2.05
CA ALA A 71 -8.08 7.29 -1.57
C ALA A 71 -9.36 7.72 -2.31
N VAL A 72 -9.41 7.57 -3.63
CA VAL A 72 -10.63 7.82 -4.43
C VAL A 72 -11.79 6.94 -3.96
N GLY A 73 -11.54 5.66 -3.69
CA GLY A 73 -12.56 4.76 -3.12
C GLY A 73 -13.12 5.26 -1.77
N TYR A 74 -12.26 5.75 -0.88
CA TYR A 74 -12.71 6.36 0.37
C TYR A 74 -13.45 7.68 0.19
N ILE A 75 -13.07 8.51 -0.79
CA ILE A 75 -13.81 9.74 -1.14
C ILE A 75 -15.22 9.38 -1.60
N LEU A 76 -15.38 8.37 -2.46
CA LEU A 76 -16.70 7.90 -2.91
C LEU A 76 -17.54 7.39 -1.73
N LEU A 77 -16.95 6.61 -0.81
CA LEU A 77 -17.64 6.15 0.40
C LEU A 77 -18.05 7.29 1.34
N ALA A 78 -17.27 8.38 1.38
CA ALA A 78 -17.52 9.54 2.23
C ALA A 78 -18.57 10.50 1.64
N THR A 79 -18.68 10.58 0.30
CA THR A 79 -19.50 11.59 -0.38
C THR A 79 -20.80 11.04 -0.96
N ILE A 80 -20.86 9.75 -1.26
CA ILE A 80 -21.99 9.14 -1.98
C ILE A 80 -22.76 8.20 -1.07
N GLN A 81 -24.09 8.35 -1.07
CA GLN A 81 -25.01 7.53 -0.28
C GLN A 81 -25.69 6.42 -1.08
N THR A 82 -25.63 6.45 -2.42
CA THR A 82 -26.20 5.42 -3.30
C THR A 82 -25.52 4.06 -3.11
N THR A 83 -26.30 3.04 -2.75
CA THR A 83 -25.83 1.68 -2.44
C THR A 83 -24.91 1.08 -3.51
N GLY A 84 -25.28 1.17 -4.80
CA GLY A 84 -24.49 0.61 -5.89
C GLY A 84 -23.10 1.25 -6.01
N ILE A 85 -23.01 2.58 -5.88
CA ILE A 85 -21.74 3.30 -5.97
C ILE A 85 -20.89 3.03 -4.73
N ARG A 86 -21.49 2.96 -3.55
CA ARG A 86 -20.78 2.58 -2.33
C ARG A 86 -20.22 1.16 -2.41
N TYR A 87 -20.96 0.22 -2.99
CA TYR A 87 -20.45 -1.13 -3.22
C TYR A 87 -19.25 -1.10 -4.18
N PHE A 88 -19.36 -0.42 -5.31
CA PHE A 88 -18.24 -0.24 -6.24
C PHE A 88 -17.02 0.43 -5.57
N ALA A 89 -17.23 1.43 -4.71
CA ALA A 89 -16.17 2.08 -3.98
C ALA A 89 -15.38 1.11 -3.09
N THR A 90 -16.02 0.07 -2.53
CA THR A 90 -15.31 -0.97 -1.78
C THR A 90 -14.35 -1.77 -2.65
N PHE A 91 -14.67 -1.99 -3.93
CA PHE A 91 -13.74 -2.61 -4.89
C PHE A 91 -12.52 -1.71 -5.12
N LEU A 92 -12.72 -0.39 -5.29
CA LEU A 92 -11.61 0.55 -5.46
C LEU A 92 -10.69 0.58 -4.24
N VAL A 93 -11.29 0.63 -3.04
CA VAL A 93 -10.50 0.63 -1.81
C VAL A 93 -9.68 -0.67 -1.70
N CYS A 94 -10.29 -1.84 -1.91
CA CYS A 94 -9.57 -3.11 -1.85
C CYS A 94 -8.50 -3.22 -2.96
N ALA A 95 -8.85 -2.87 -4.20
CA ALA A 95 -7.93 -2.89 -5.33
C ALA A 95 -6.79 -1.87 -5.21
N GLY A 96 -6.93 -0.81 -4.41
CA GLY A 96 -5.86 0.14 -4.12
C GLY A 96 -4.99 -0.26 -2.94
N VAL A 97 -5.60 -0.56 -1.79
CA VAL A 97 -4.85 -0.75 -0.54
C VAL A 97 -4.04 -2.04 -0.54
N PHE A 98 -4.60 -3.17 -1.02
CA PHE A 98 -3.91 -4.46 -0.96
C PHE A 98 -2.64 -4.51 -1.83
N PRO A 99 -2.67 -4.13 -3.12
CA PRO A 99 -1.45 -4.10 -3.93
C PRO A 99 -0.44 -3.10 -3.41
N ALA A 100 -0.87 -1.94 -2.90
CA ALA A 100 0.03 -0.97 -2.31
C ALA A 100 0.80 -1.54 -1.10
N VAL A 101 0.13 -2.31 -0.23
CA VAL A 101 0.78 -3.00 0.91
C VAL A 101 1.80 -4.02 0.41
N ALA A 102 1.40 -4.90 -0.52
CA ALA A 102 2.29 -5.94 -1.07
C ALA A 102 3.52 -5.33 -1.74
N LEU A 103 3.33 -4.34 -2.61
CA LEU A 103 4.42 -3.66 -3.30
C LEU A 103 5.34 -2.89 -2.35
N THR A 104 4.79 -2.30 -1.29
CA THR A 104 5.63 -1.61 -0.28
C THR A 104 6.52 -2.61 0.46
N PHE A 105 6.02 -3.81 0.77
CA PHE A 105 6.83 -4.87 1.36
C PHE A 105 8.01 -5.23 0.46
N THR A 106 7.73 -5.52 -0.81
CA THR A 106 8.76 -5.83 -1.82
C THR A 106 9.74 -4.67 -2.01
N TRP A 107 9.24 -3.43 -2.03
CA TRP A 107 10.10 -2.25 -2.20
C TRP A 107 11.08 -2.06 -1.05
N VAL A 108 10.66 -2.38 0.19
CA VAL A 108 11.55 -2.33 1.35
C VAL A 108 12.62 -3.42 1.25
N THR A 109 12.26 -4.66 0.90
CA THR A 109 13.22 -5.76 0.79
C THR A 109 14.22 -5.56 -0.35
N ASP A 110 13.75 -5.05 -1.48
CA ASP A 110 14.58 -4.79 -2.67
C ASP A 110 15.64 -3.71 -2.41
N ASN A 111 15.37 -2.78 -1.49
CA ASN A 111 16.27 -1.68 -1.16
C ASN A 111 17.21 -1.96 0.03
N GLN A 112 17.17 -3.16 0.60
CA GLN A 112 18.14 -3.59 1.60
C GLN A 112 19.26 -4.39 0.91
N GLY A 113 20.49 -3.86 0.98
CA GLY A 113 21.64 -4.42 0.29
C GLY A 113 22.17 -5.74 0.88
N SER A 114 21.98 -5.99 2.18
CA SER A 114 22.45 -7.22 2.84
C SER A 114 21.32 -8.00 3.52
N SER A 115 21.49 -9.31 3.64
CA SER A 115 20.50 -10.21 4.28
C SER A 115 20.21 -9.84 5.74
N SER A 116 21.21 -9.37 6.48
CA SER A 116 21.02 -8.89 7.86
C SER A 116 20.17 -7.61 7.91
N LYS A 117 20.45 -6.64 7.03
CA LYS A 117 19.65 -5.40 6.91
C LYS A 117 18.22 -5.70 6.43
N ARG A 118 18.04 -6.69 5.54
CA ARG A 118 16.71 -7.20 5.11
C ARG A 118 15.89 -7.68 6.31
N GLY A 119 16.46 -8.56 7.15
CA GLY A 119 15.77 -9.10 8.32
C GLY A 119 15.41 -8.02 9.36
N ALA A 120 16.35 -7.13 9.67
CA ALA A 120 16.09 -6.01 10.59
C ALA A 120 15.04 -5.04 10.01
N GLY A 121 15.14 -4.71 8.73
CA GLY A 121 14.20 -3.84 8.02
C GLY A 121 12.77 -4.40 8.03
N LEU A 122 12.62 -5.70 7.78
CA LEU A 122 11.31 -6.38 7.84
C LEU A 122 10.73 -6.42 9.25
N THR A 123 11.57 -6.62 10.27
CA THR A 123 11.13 -6.59 11.67
C THR A 123 10.57 -5.22 12.04
N ILE A 124 11.32 -4.14 11.73
CA ILE A 124 10.89 -2.75 11.97
C ILE A 124 9.63 -2.43 11.16
N PHE A 125 9.59 -2.85 9.90
CA PHE A 125 8.44 -2.69 9.02
C PHE A 125 7.18 -3.32 9.61
N GLY A 126 7.30 -4.56 10.10
CA GLY A 126 6.21 -5.29 10.76
C GLY A 126 5.74 -4.58 12.02
N MET A 127 6.65 -4.19 12.91
CA MET A 127 6.32 -3.50 14.17
C MET A 127 5.55 -2.20 13.90
N VAL A 128 6.07 -1.34 13.03
CA VAL A 128 5.44 -0.07 12.66
C VAL A 128 4.11 -0.31 11.92
N GLY A 129 4.05 -1.34 11.07
CA GLY A 129 2.85 -1.74 10.35
C GLY A 129 1.70 -2.13 11.29
N GLN A 130 1.98 -2.82 12.39
CA GLN A 130 0.94 -3.26 13.34
C GLN A 130 0.39 -2.15 14.24
N CYS A 131 1.04 -0.99 14.32
CA CYS A 131 0.44 0.18 14.94
C CYS A 131 -0.77 0.71 14.13
N GLY A 132 -0.82 0.43 12.82
CA GLY A 132 -1.88 0.90 11.93
C GLY A 132 -3.27 0.39 12.30
N PRO A 133 -3.49 -0.94 12.44
CA PRO A 133 -4.79 -1.49 12.83
C PRO A 133 -5.25 -1.05 14.22
N ILE A 134 -4.33 -0.80 15.15
CA ILE A 134 -4.66 -0.27 16.49
C ILE A 134 -5.32 1.11 16.37
N LEU A 135 -4.77 1.97 15.52
CA LEU A 135 -5.36 3.28 15.23
C LEU A 135 -6.66 3.12 14.42
N GLY A 136 -6.64 2.29 13.37
CA GLY A 136 -7.78 2.01 12.49
C GLY A 136 -9.03 1.54 13.22
N ALA A 137 -8.88 0.69 14.24
CA ALA A 137 -9.98 0.20 15.07
C ALA A 137 -10.70 1.31 15.87
N ARG A 138 -10.04 2.44 16.13
CA ARG A 138 -10.62 3.58 16.85
C ARG A 138 -11.26 4.63 15.96
N ILE A 139 -10.98 4.60 14.65
CA ILE A 139 -11.41 5.61 13.68
C ILE A 139 -12.91 5.49 13.33
N PHE A 140 -13.52 4.34 13.59
CA PHE A 140 -14.90 4.05 13.23
C PHE A 140 -15.75 3.65 14.46
N PRO A 141 -16.07 4.61 15.35
CA PRO A 141 -16.93 4.33 16.49
C PRO A 141 -18.36 4.01 16.02
N LYS A 142 -19.03 3.07 16.72
CA LYS A 142 -20.41 2.65 16.39
C LYS A 142 -21.41 3.82 16.35
N SER A 143 -21.14 4.90 17.09
CA SER A 143 -21.97 6.11 17.13
C SER A 143 -21.97 6.93 15.84
N GLN A 144 -21.05 6.67 14.90
CA GLN A 144 -20.96 7.38 13.61
C GLN A 144 -21.53 6.58 12.44
N GLY A 145 -22.20 5.45 12.72
CA GLY A 145 -22.97 4.75 11.70
C GLY A 145 -24.15 5.59 11.20
N PRO A 146 -24.73 5.28 10.03
CA PRO A 146 -24.40 4.15 9.14
C PRO A 146 -23.29 4.47 8.11
N TYR A 147 -22.93 5.74 7.95
CA TYR A 147 -22.06 6.19 6.87
C TYR A 147 -20.59 6.31 7.25
N TYR A 148 -20.29 6.51 8.55
CA TYR A 148 -18.93 6.61 9.09
C TYR A 148 -18.03 7.63 8.36
N GLU A 149 -18.60 8.75 7.93
CA GLU A 149 -17.94 9.73 7.05
C GLU A 149 -16.59 10.22 7.59
N LYS A 150 -16.51 10.52 8.90
CA LYS A 150 -15.24 10.95 9.52
C LYS A 150 -14.15 9.89 9.37
N GLY A 151 -14.50 8.62 9.57
CA GLY A 151 -13.56 7.52 9.41
C GLY A 151 -13.09 7.36 7.97
N MET A 152 -14.00 7.54 7.00
CA MET A 152 -13.67 7.51 5.58
C MET A 152 -12.72 8.65 5.18
N TRP A 153 -12.96 9.87 5.67
CA TRP A 153 -12.08 11.02 5.41
C TRP A 153 -10.69 10.85 6.04
N ILE A 154 -10.62 10.31 7.26
CA ILE A 154 -9.34 9.99 7.90
C ILE A 154 -8.58 8.94 7.08
N CYS A 155 -9.25 7.87 6.63
CA CYS A 155 -8.64 6.84 5.78
C CYS A 155 -8.15 7.41 4.44
N CYS A 156 -8.92 8.29 3.81
CA CYS A 156 -8.51 9.01 2.61
C CYS A 156 -7.24 9.84 2.88
N GLY A 157 -7.24 10.63 3.96
CA GLY A 157 -6.11 11.48 4.34
C GLY A 157 -4.82 10.69 4.57
N VAL A 158 -4.89 9.55 5.28
CA VAL A 158 -3.71 8.72 5.51
C VAL A 158 -3.21 8.04 4.22
N LEU A 159 -4.08 7.69 3.27
CA LEU A 159 -3.66 7.13 1.98
C LEU A 159 -3.03 8.18 1.05
N LEU A 160 -3.55 9.41 1.05
CA LEU A 160 -2.92 10.52 0.35
C LEU A 160 -1.57 10.86 0.97
N PHE A 161 -1.46 10.84 2.31
CA PHE A 161 -0.19 11.01 2.99
C PHE A 161 0.79 9.86 2.67
N ALA A 162 0.33 8.60 2.60
CA ALA A 162 1.15 7.48 2.16
C ALA A 162 1.68 7.70 0.74
N SER A 163 0.82 8.16 -0.17
CA SER A 163 1.19 8.51 -1.55
C SER A 163 2.24 9.61 -1.59
N PHE A 164 2.06 10.66 -0.79
CA PHE A 164 3.01 11.77 -0.69
C PHE A 164 4.39 11.31 -0.17
N VAL A 165 4.42 10.50 0.89
CA VAL A 165 5.66 9.93 1.41
C VAL A 165 6.32 9.00 0.39
N ALA A 166 5.53 8.22 -0.36
CA ALA A 166 6.04 7.37 -1.44
C ALA A 166 6.64 8.20 -2.59
N ILE A 167 6.07 9.36 -2.92
CA ILE A 167 6.65 10.31 -3.89
C ILE A 167 8.01 10.81 -3.39
N ILE A 168 8.09 11.29 -2.15
CA ILE A 168 9.35 11.78 -1.56
C ILE A 168 10.42 10.68 -1.58
N LEU A 169 10.06 9.47 -1.16
CA LEU A 169 10.99 8.34 -1.14
C LEU A 169 11.45 7.99 -2.57
N SER A 170 10.54 7.90 -3.53
CA SER A 170 10.87 7.63 -4.94
C SER A 170 11.82 8.69 -5.51
N LEU A 171 11.58 9.97 -5.23
CA LEU A 171 12.45 11.07 -5.67
C LEU A 171 13.81 11.03 -4.99
N SER A 172 13.86 10.71 -3.70
CA SER A 172 15.11 10.55 -2.95
C SER A 172 15.96 9.39 -3.49
N LEU A 173 15.35 8.24 -3.77
CA LEU A 173 16.06 7.10 -4.36
C LEU A 173 16.57 7.41 -5.78
N ARG A 174 15.77 8.12 -6.60
CA ARG A 174 16.23 8.60 -7.92
C ARG A 174 17.42 9.55 -7.79
N TRP A 175 17.38 10.47 -6.84
CA TRP A 175 18.47 11.41 -6.62
C TRP A 175 19.75 10.71 -6.15
N GLN A 176 19.63 9.73 -5.25
CA GLN A 176 20.75 8.90 -4.80
C GLN A 176 21.34 8.07 -5.94
N ASN A 177 20.49 7.42 -6.76
CA ASN A 177 20.95 6.69 -7.94
C ASN A 177 21.69 7.61 -8.92
N ARG A 178 21.16 8.83 -9.17
CA ARG A 178 21.82 9.80 -10.05
C ARG A 178 23.19 10.24 -9.53
N GLN A 179 23.34 10.44 -8.22
CA GLN A 179 24.65 10.75 -7.64
C GLN A 179 25.63 9.59 -7.78
N ARG A 180 25.17 8.35 -7.59
CA ARG A 180 26.00 7.15 -7.77
C ARG A 180 26.39 6.96 -9.23
N ASP A 181 25.48 7.23 -10.17
CA ASP A 181 25.77 7.21 -11.61
C ASP A 181 26.83 8.25 -12.00
N GLN A 182 26.81 9.43 -11.36
CA GLN A 182 27.84 10.45 -11.58
C GLN A 182 29.21 10.06 -11.02
N LYS A 183 29.25 9.35 -9.89
CA LYS A 183 30.50 8.96 -9.20
C LYS A 183 31.13 7.68 -9.75
N HIS A 184 30.31 6.71 -10.17
CA HIS A 184 30.76 5.35 -10.49
C HIS A 184 30.38 4.90 -11.91
N GLY A 185 29.77 5.78 -12.71
CA GLY A 185 29.20 5.41 -14.01
C GLY A 185 27.85 4.68 -13.86
N LYS A 186 27.13 4.49 -14.97
CA LYS A 186 25.87 3.74 -14.96
C LYS A 186 26.14 2.26 -14.66
N SER A 187 25.38 1.66 -13.76
CA SER A 187 25.46 0.23 -13.51
C SER A 187 24.98 -0.54 -14.73
N ASP A 188 25.80 -1.46 -15.25
CA ASP A 188 25.37 -2.39 -16.28
C ASP A 188 24.42 -3.42 -15.66
N ILE A 189 23.20 -3.49 -16.18
CA ILE A 189 22.12 -4.28 -15.59
C ILE A 189 22.32 -5.78 -15.89
N ASP A 190 23.07 -6.09 -16.95
CA ASP A 190 23.34 -7.45 -17.41
C ASP A 190 24.61 -8.04 -16.78
N HIS A 191 25.37 -7.23 -16.02
CA HIS A 191 26.55 -7.66 -15.29
C HIS A 191 26.49 -7.15 -13.85
N ILE A 192 25.79 -7.91 -13.00
CA ILE A 192 25.68 -7.67 -11.55
C ILE A 192 26.70 -8.60 -10.86
N PRO A 193 27.84 -8.08 -10.37
CA PRO A 193 28.80 -8.86 -9.58
C PRO A 193 28.16 -9.58 -8.39
N GLU A 194 28.57 -10.84 -8.14
CA GLU A 194 28.05 -11.66 -7.02
C GLU A 194 28.34 -11.04 -5.64
N ASP A 195 29.42 -10.27 -5.51
CA ASP A 195 29.85 -9.59 -4.29
C ASP A 195 28.93 -8.42 -3.87
N ILE A 196 28.04 -7.95 -4.75
CA ILE A 196 27.01 -6.96 -4.40
C ILE A 196 26.09 -7.48 -3.29
N ALA A 197 25.80 -8.78 -3.27
CA ALA A 197 24.93 -9.37 -2.25
C ALA A 197 25.56 -9.33 -0.84
N ASP A 198 26.90 -9.39 -0.78
CA ASP A 198 27.66 -9.39 0.47
C ASP A 198 28.01 -7.97 0.94
N ILE A 199 28.38 -7.09 0.01
CA ILE A 199 28.82 -5.70 0.29
C ILE A 199 27.62 -4.73 0.34
N GLY A 200 26.53 -5.05 -0.34
CA GLY A 200 25.26 -4.33 -0.30
C GLY A 200 25.35 -2.88 -0.78
N ASP A 201 24.83 -1.97 0.03
CA ASP A 201 24.78 -0.53 -0.22
C ASP A 201 26.14 0.17 -0.22
N ALA A 202 27.21 -0.50 0.22
CA ALA A 202 28.58 0.00 0.10
C ALA A 202 29.20 -0.25 -1.29
N HIS A 203 28.58 -1.11 -2.13
CA HIS A 203 29.13 -1.45 -3.43
C HIS A 203 28.95 -0.30 -4.45
N PRO A 204 29.97 0.05 -5.27
CA PRO A 204 29.89 1.13 -6.27
C PRO A 204 28.78 0.93 -7.33
N MET A 205 28.51 -0.33 -7.68
CA MET A 205 27.47 -0.71 -8.67
C MET A 205 26.07 -0.86 -8.08
N TYR A 206 25.89 -0.77 -6.75
CA TYR A 206 24.57 -0.88 -6.13
C TYR A 206 23.66 0.27 -6.55
N ARG A 207 22.43 -0.06 -6.95
CA ARG A 207 21.36 0.89 -7.28
C ARG A 207 20.10 0.53 -6.52
N TYR A 208 19.44 1.56 -6.01
CA TYR A 208 18.16 1.42 -5.33
C TYR A 208 17.04 1.15 -6.35
N VAL A 209 16.10 0.28 -5.98
CA VAL A 209 14.89 0.05 -6.76
C VAL A 209 13.93 1.21 -6.54
N LEU A 210 13.45 1.80 -7.64
CA LEU A 210 12.63 3.02 -7.65
C LEU A 210 11.17 2.77 -7.30
#